data_AF-A0A949PEJ6-F1
#
_entry.id   AF-A0A949PEJ6-F1
#
_cell.length_a   1.000
_cell.length_b   1.000
_cell.length_c   1.000
_cell.angle_alpha   90.00
_cell.angle_beta   90.00
_cell.angle_gamma   90.00
#
_symmetry.space_group_name_H-M   'P 1'
#
loop_
_entity.id
_entity.type
_entity.pdbx_description
1 polymer ?
#
loop_
_entity_poly.entity_id
_entity_poly.type
_entity_poly.pdbx_seq_one_letter_code
_entity_poly.pdbx_strand_id
1 'polypeptide(L)'
;MKIFQKIAEELLEKEQSEPIIKPISTDLLWKKVDISLEDDPVSENEFEIILKNVVLNTPRTATRKFFNQLFGGRSPKATLGDLLAVLLNNSMYTYKVAGPQVGIEKEIIKNVCSIIEYPSNSDGTITSGGSMSNLIAMLMARDRYNAVSYT
;
A
#
# COMPACT_ATOMS: atom_id res chain seq x y z
N MET A 1 12.63 -5.94 14.25
CA MET A 1 11.99 -4.77 14.89
C MET A 1 12.98 -3.63 15.19
N LYS A 2 14.18 -3.88 15.76
CA LYS A 2 15.16 -2.81 16.05
C LYS A 2 15.63 -2.04 14.80
N ILE A 3 16.01 -2.76 13.73
CA ILE A 3 16.39 -2.16 12.44
C ILE A 3 15.28 -1.24 11.91
N PHE A 4 14.03 -1.73 11.91
CA PHE A 4 12.87 -0.95 11.50
C PHE A 4 12.72 0.34 12.31
N GLN A 5 12.78 0.26 13.64
CA GLN A 5 12.65 1.43 14.52
C GLN A 5 13.71 2.48 14.21
N LYS A 6 14.98 2.05 14.14
CA LYS A 6 16.12 2.94 13.85
C LYS A 6 15.97 3.64 12.50
N ILE A 7 15.64 2.90 11.44
CA ILE A 7 15.48 3.47 10.10
C ILE A 7 14.24 4.38 10.03
N ALA A 8 13.13 4.00 10.68
CA ALA A 8 11.92 4.79 10.70
C ALA A 8 12.10 6.11 11.46
N GLU A 9 12.78 6.10 12.61
CA GLU A 9 13.13 7.30 13.37
C GLU A 9 13.98 8.26 12.53
N GLU A 10 15.03 7.75 11.88
CA GLU A 10 15.87 8.58 11.02
C GLU A 10 15.11 9.12 9.80
N LEU A 11 14.22 8.33 9.19
CA LEU A 11 13.35 8.79 8.10
C LEU A 11 12.46 9.94 8.57
N LEU A 12 11.85 9.82 9.75
CA LEU A 12 10.97 10.84 10.33
C LEU A 12 11.72 12.15 10.60
N GLU A 13 12.96 12.09 11.07
CA GLU A 13 13.83 13.25 11.24
C GLU A 13 14.22 13.89 9.90
N LYS A 14 14.54 13.07 8.89
CA LYS A 14 14.87 13.52 7.54
C LYS A 14 13.70 14.16 6.82
N GLU A 15 12.48 13.67 7.02
CA GLU A 15 11.26 14.28 6.47
C GLU A 15 11.03 15.71 6.97
N GLN A 16 11.49 16.03 8.19
CA GLN A 16 11.40 17.38 8.75
C GLN A 16 12.52 18.30 8.25
N SER A 17 13.76 17.81 8.28
CA SER A 17 14.94 18.61 7.91
C SER A 17 15.14 18.75 6.41
N GLU A 18 14.78 17.72 5.64
CA GLU A 18 14.92 17.63 4.18
C GLU A 18 13.61 17.09 3.56
N PRO A 19 12.53 17.90 3.46
CA PRO A 19 11.21 17.40 3.05
C PRO A 19 11.11 16.96 1.58
N ILE A 20 12.05 17.36 0.72
CA ILE A 20 12.07 16.98 -0.69
C ILE A 20 13.43 16.36 -0.97
N ILE A 21 13.44 15.18 -1.60
CA ILE A 21 14.65 14.55 -2.09
C ILE A 21 14.83 14.80 -3.59
N LYS A 22 16.07 15.09 -4.00
CA LYS A 22 16.41 15.11 -5.43
C LYS A 22 16.52 13.66 -5.92
N PRO A 23 15.73 13.23 -6.91
CA PRO A 23 15.82 11.86 -7.42
C PRO A 23 17.24 11.54 -7.90
N ILE A 24 17.69 10.32 -7.64
CA ILE A 24 18.89 9.77 -8.27
C ILE A 24 18.56 9.55 -9.76
N SER A 25 19.37 10.08 -10.67
CA SER A 25 19.22 9.76 -12.09
C SER A 25 19.42 8.25 -12.31
N THR A 26 18.64 7.66 -13.21
CA THR A 26 18.64 6.22 -13.48
C THR A 26 20.03 5.68 -13.80
N ASP A 27 20.85 6.46 -14.49
CA ASP A 27 22.22 6.10 -14.91
C ASP A 27 23.20 6.01 -13.72
N LEU A 28 22.85 6.60 -12.59
CA LEU A 28 23.63 6.61 -11.35
C LEU A 28 23.06 5.71 -10.26
N LEU A 29 21.89 5.08 -10.47
CA LEU A 29 21.20 4.28 -9.45
C LEU A 29 22.11 3.20 -8.88
N TRP A 30 22.61 2.31 -9.75
CA TRP A 30 23.48 1.18 -9.38
C TRP A 30 24.83 1.60 -8.80
N LYS A 31 25.28 2.84 -9.05
CA LYS A 31 26.51 3.39 -8.45
C LYS A 31 26.27 3.97 -7.06
N LYS A 32 25.04 4.38 -6.76
CA LYS A 32 24.70 5.08 -5.51
C LYS A 32 23.97 4.21 -4.50
N VAL A 33 23.19 3.24 -4.97
CA VAL A 33 22.44 2.30 -4.13
C VAL A 33 22.69 0.92 -4.72
N ASP A 34 23.57 0.17 -4.07
CA ASP A 34 23.81 -1.22 -4.43
C ASP A 34 22.64 -2.07 -3.92
N ILE A 35 21.81 -2.52 -4.84
CA ILE A 35 20.64 -3.40 -4.61
C ILE A 35 20.79 -4.71 -5.38
N SER A 36 22.03 -5.06 -5.76
CA SER A 36 22.33 -6.35 -6.38
C SER A 36 22.03 -7.50 -5.42
N LEU A 37 21.67 -8.66 -5.99
CA LEU A 37 21.46 -9.88 -5.24
C LEU A 37 22.66 -10.79 -5.51
N GLU A 38 23.29 -11.25 -4.44
CA GLU A 38 24.44 -12.15 -4.48
C GLU A 38 24.03 -13.53 -3.95
N ASP A 39 24.79 -14.58 -4.31
CA ASP A 39 24.54 -15.95 -3.87
C ASP A 39 24.79 -16.13 -2.37
N ASP A 40 25.75 -15.37 -1.82
CA ASP A 40 26.13 -15.43 -0.42
C ASP A 40 25.33 -14.43 0.45
N PRO A 41 24.96 -14.80 1.69
CA PRO A 41 24.25 -13.90 2.58
C PRO A 41 25.15 -12.75 3.07
N VAL A 42 24.56 -11.57 3.19
CA VAL A 42 25.19 -10.40 3.82
C VAL A 42 25.07 -10.43 5.34
N SER A 43 25.94 -9.70 6.02
CA SER A 43 25.82 -9.50 7.47
C SER A 43 24.59 -8.65 7.83
N GLU A 44 24.07 -8.76 9.07
CA GLU A 44 22.95 -7.93 9.53
C GLU A 44 23.27 -6.43 9.45
N ASN A 45 24.51 -6.04 9.75
CA ASN A 45 24.97 -4.66 9.64
C ASN A 45 24.96 -4.15 8.19
N GLU A 46 25.42 -4.97 7.26
CA GLU A 46 25.43 -4.64 5.84
C GLU A 46 24.00 -4.55 5.28
N PHE A 47 23.14 -5.50 5.65
CA PHE A 47 21.71 -5.45 5.33
C PHE A 47 21.06 -4.15 5.85
N GLU A 48 21.35 -3.74 7.08
CA GLU A 48 20.84 -2.48 7.65
C GLU A 48 21.31 -1.26 6.84
N ILE A 49 22.59 -1.21 6.44
CA ILE A 49 23.15 -0.12 5.65
C ILE A 49 22.48 -0.03 4.28
N ILE A 50 22.31 -1.16 3.59
CA ILE A 50 21.65 -1.23 2.28
C ILE A 50 20.19 -0.78 2.42
N LEU A 51 19.45 -1.34 3.38
CA LEU A 51 18.05 -1.00 3.61
C LEU A 51 17.85 0.48 3.95
N LYS A 52 18.72 1.03 4.82
CA LYS A 52 18.72 2.46 5.16
C LYS A 52 18.98 3.32 3.92
N ASN A 53 19.94 2.97 3.08
CA ASN A 53 20.23 3.70 1.86
C ASN A 53 19.03 3.70 0.91
N VAL A 54 18.34 2.56 0.74
CA VAL A 54 17.10 2.48 -0.05
C VAL A 54 16.02 3.42 0.52
N VAL A 55 15.74 3.32 1.82
CA VAL A 55 14.68 4.12 2.47
C VAL A 55 14.98 5.61 2.38
N LEU A 56 16.20 6.03 2.70
CA LEU A 56 16.55 7.45 2.73
C LEU A 56 16.70 8.09 1.35
N ASN A 57 16.90 7.29 0.30
CA ASN A 57 16.90 7.76 -1.09
C ASN A 57 15.53 7.64 -1.80
N THR A 58 14.50 7.15 -1.10
CA THR A 58 13.14 7.04 -1.65
C THR A 58 12.40 8.38 -1.55
N PRO A 59 11.58 8.76 -2.55
CA PRO A 59 10.75 9.96 -2.48
C PRO A 59 9.90 10.06 -1.21
N ARG A 60 9.97 11.21 -0.54
CA ARG A 60 9.30 11.45 0.75
C ARG A 60 7.86 11.92 0.56
N THR A 61 6.98 10.97 0.27
CA THR A 61 5.56 11.22 -0.06
C THR A 61 4.72 11.71 1.12
N ALA A 62 5.17 11.46 2.35
CA ALA A 62 4.46 11.85 3.57
C ALA A 62 4.67 13.33 3.96
N THR A 63 5.54 14.06 3.26
CA THR A 63 5.92 15.42 3.64
C THR A 63 4.93 16.46 3.13
N ARG A 64 4.88 17.62 3.79
CA ARG A 64 4.05 18.76 3.37
C ARG A 64 4.51 19.44 2.07
N LYS A 65 5.61 18.96 1.48
CA LYS A 65 6.15 19.50 0.22
C LYS A 65 6.02 18.52 -0.95
N PHE A 66 5.34 17.40 -0.77
CA PHE A 66 5.05 16.44 -1.83
C PHE A 66 3.72 16.77 -2.51
N PHE A 67 3.78 17.21 -3.77
CA PHE A 67 2.61 17.61 -4.57
C PHE A 67 2.54 16.90 -5.92
N ASN A 68 3.29 15.81 -6.09
CA ASN A 68 3.48 15.18 -7.39
C ASN A 68 2.34 14.23 -7.78
N GLN A 69 1.58 13.74 -6.80
CA GLN A 69 0.59 12.68 -7.01
C GLN A 69 -0.75 13.05 -6.39
N LEU A 70 -1.80 12.30 -6.75
CA LEU A 70 -3.14 12.41 -6.16
C LEU A 70 -3.23 11.80 -4.74
N PHE A 71 -2.09 11.61 -4.08
CA PHE A 71 -1.96 11.13 -2.70
C PHE A 71 -0.78 11.82 -2.02
N GLY A 72 -0.79 11.86 -0.70
CA GLY A 72 0.29 12.39 0.11
C GLY A 72 -0.02 12.31 1.60
N GLY A 73 1.00 12.52 2.42
CA GLY A 73 0.88 12.43 3.88
C GLY A 73 0.95 11.00 4.41
N ARG A 74 0.85 10.86 5.73
CA ARG A 74 0.88 9.58 6.45
C ARG A 74 -0.08 9.63 7.62
N SER A 75 -1.05 8.71 7.65
CA SER A 75 -2.02 8.57 8.75
C SER A 75 -1.49 7.55 9.76
N PRO A 76 -1.23 7.92 11.03
CA PRO A 76 -0.71 6.99 12.04
C PRO A 76 -1.59 5.75 12.26
N LYS A 77 -2.91 5.91 12.17
CA LYS A 77 -3.87 4.81 12.31
C LYS A 77 -3.81 3.85 11.12
N ALA A 78 -3.65 4.38 9.91
CA ALA A 78 -3.49 3.56 8.71
C ALA A 78 -2.15 2.80 8.74
N THR A 79 -1.05 3.47 9.10
CA THR A 79 0.26 2.82 9.27
C THR A 79 0.20 1.67 10.28
N LEU A 80 -0.49 1.85 11.42
CA LEU A 80 -0.67 0.76 12.39
C LEU A 80 -1.45 -0.42 11.78
N GLY A 81 -2.52 -0.13 11.04
CA GLY A 81 -3.30 -1.14 10.32
C GLY A 81 -2.44 -1.94 9.35
N ASP A 82 -1.63 -1.28 8.53
CA ASP A 82 -0.73 -1.93 7.57
C ASP A 82 0.32 -2.81 8.26
N LEU A 83 0.93 -2.31 9.35
CA LEU A 83 1.89 -3.10 10.14
C LEU A 83 1.26 -4.36 10.72
N LEU A 84 0.04 -4.26 11.27
CA LEU A 84 -0.69 -5.41 11.81
C LEU A 84 -1.13 -6.37 10.69
N ALA A 85 -1.58 -5.85 9.55
CA ALA A 85 -1.97 -6.67 8.40
C ALA A 85 -0.80 -7.52 7.88
N VAL A 86 0.39 -6.92 7.75
CA VAL A 86 1.61 -7.64 7.35
C VAL A 86 2.01 -8.69 8.39
N LEU A 87 1.87 -8.40 9.69
CA LEU A 87 2.17 -9.37 10.75
C LEU A 87 1.19 -10.55 10.75
N LEU A 88 -0.08 -10.32 10.45
CA LEU A 88 -1.09 -11.37 10.36
C LEU A 88 -0.90 -12.25 9.12
N ASN A 89 -0.44 -11.66 8.01
CA ASN A 89 -0.08 -12.34 6.77
C ASN A 89 -1.11 -13.39 6.31
N ASN A 90 -2.40 -13.09 6.46
CA ASN A 90 -3.49 -13.94 6.03
C ASN A 90 -4.01 -13.48 4.66
N SER A 91 -4.85 -14.32 4.03
CA SER A 91 -5.43 -14.00 2.73
C SER A 91 -6.95 -13.92 2.81
N MET A 92 -7.53 -12.97 2.08
CA MET A 92 -8.93 -12.55 2.14
C MET A 92 -9.89 -13.40 1.30
N TYR A 93 -9.57 -14.67 1.01
CA TYR A 93 -10.40 -15.50 0.13
C TYR A 93 -11.62 -16.14 0.81
N THR A 94 -11.52 -16.54 2.08
CA THR A 94 -12.64 -17.13 2.84
C THR A 94 -12.59 -16.75 4.30
N TYR A 95 -13.76 -16.80 4.96
CA TYR A 95 -13.86 -16.54 6.40
C TYR A 95 -12.99 -17.48 7.24
N LYS A 96 -12.82 -18.74 6.83
CA LYS A 96 -11.98 -19.70 7.56
C LYS A 96 -10.52 -19.26 7.68
N VAL A 97 -10.03 -18.47 6.72
CA VAL A 97 -8.63 -18.05 6.65
C VAL A 97 -8.43 -16.61 7.09
N ALA A 98 -9.31 -15.70 6.67
CA ALA A 98 -9.23 -14.30 7.05
C ALA A 98 -9.88 -13.98 8.40
N GLY A 99 -10.83 -14.82 8.84
CA GLY A 99 -11.54 -14.66 10.09
C GLY A 99 -12.25 -13.29 10.18
N PRO A 100 -12.13 -12.58 11.33
CA PRO A 100 -12.79 -11.29 11.54
C PRO A 100 -12.45 -10.20 10.51
N GLN A 101 -11.32 -10.30 9.78
CA GLN A 101 -10.94 -9.32 8.76
C GLN A 101 -12.00 -9.21 7.64
N VAL A 102 -12.69 -10.31 7.31
CA VAL A 102 -13.81 -10.28 6.34
C VAL A 102 -14.96 -9.40 6.84
N GLY A 103 -15.23 -9.42 8.15
CA GLY A 103 -16.24 -8.56 8.77
C GLY A 103 -15.86 -7.09 8.71
N ILE A 104 -14.57 -6.78 8.90
CA ILE A 104 -14.04 -5.41 8.77
C ILE A 104 -14.25 -4.89 7.34
N GLU A 105 -13.90 -5.67 6.31
CA GLU A 105 -14.15 -5.26 4.92
C GLU A 105 -15.64 -5.03 4.66
N LYS A 106 -16.51 -5.95 5.11
CA LYS A 106 -17.97 -5.80 4.95
C LYS A 106 -18.50 -4.55 5.63
N GLU A 107 -18.01 -4.21 6.82
CA GLU A 107 -18.43 -3.00 7.53
C GLU A 107 -17.95 -1.73 6.79
N ILE A 108 -16.72 -1.72 6.30
CA ILE A 108 -16.19 -0.59 5.51
C ILE A 108 -17.01 -0.39 4.24
N ILE A 109 -17.31 -1.46 3.48
CA ILE A 109 -18.11 -1.39 2.26
C ILE A 109 -19.51 -0.85 2.55
N LYS A 110 -20.18 -1.33 3.61
CA LYS A 110 -21.49 -0.79 4.02
C LYS A 110 -21.44 0.70 4.31
N ASN A 111 -20.42 1.16 5.04
CA ASN A 111 -20.24 2.58 5.34
C ASN A 111 -19.99 3.40 4.06
N VAL A 112 -19.17 2.89 3.13
CA VAL A 112 -18.94 3.54 1.82
C VAL A 112 -20.24 3.64 1.02
N CYS A 113 -21.01 2.56 0.91
CA CYS A 113 -22.31 2.58 0.24
C CYS A 113 -23.27 3.60 0.88
N SER A 114 -23.27 3.70 2.21
CA SER A 114 -24.08 4.69 2.93
C SER A 114 -23.65 6.13 2.64
N ILE A 115 -22.35 6.41 2.56
CA ILE A 115 -21.82 7.76 2.27
C ILE A 115 -22.20 8.20 0.84
N ILE A 116 -22.25 7.25 -0.10
CA ILE A 116 -22.64 7.50 -1.50
C ILE A 116 -24.18 7.49 -1.67
N GLU A 117 -24.94 7.20 -0.61
CA GLU A 117 -26.41 7.10 -0.61
C GLU A 117 -26.95 5.99 -1.53
N TYR A 118 -26.21 4.89 -1.65
CA TYR A 118 -26.68 3.71 -2.39
C TYR A 118 -27.78 2.96 -1.63
N PRO A 119 -28.65 2.20 -2.34
CA PRO A 119 -29.68 1.36 -1.72
C PRO A 119 -29.09 0.43 -0.65
N SER A 120 -29.86 0.14 0.40
CA SER A 120 -29.41 -0.66 1.55
C SER A 120 -29.03 -2.11 1.21
N ASN A 121 -29.44 -2.60 0.05
CA ASN A 121 -29.07 -3.91 -0.49
C ASN A 121 -27.83 -3.86 -1.41
N SER A 122 -27.12 -2.73 -1.48
CA SER A 122 -25.87 -2.61 -2.24
C SER A 122 -24.73 -3.30 -1.51
N ASP A 123 -23.76 -3.79 -2.28
CA ASP A 123 -22.56 -4.47 -1.78
C ASP A 123 -21.37 -4.17 -2.72
N GLY A 124 -20.20 -4.64 -2.34
CA GLY A 124 -18.96 -4.48 -3.09
C GLY A 124 -17.82 -5.30 -2.51
N THR A 125 -16.62 -5.02 -2.99
CA THR A 125 -15.37 -5.61 -2.49
C THR A 125 -14.23 -4.62 -2.69
N ILE A 126 -13.21 -4.71 -1.85
CA ILE A 126 -11.99 -3.91 -2.01
C ILE A 126 -11.14 -4.52 -3.12
N THR A 127 -10.71 -3.70 -4.07
CA THR A 127 -9.89 -4.11 -5.22
C THR A 127 -8.47 -3.56 -5.11
N SER A 128 -7.54 -4.12 -5.90
CA SER A 128 -6.17 -3.63 -6.03
C SER A 128 -6.09 -2.40 -6.96
N GLY A 129 -6.81 -1.33 -6.60
CA GLY A 129 -6.81 -0.05 -7.31
C GLY A 129 -7.98 0.17 -8.27
N GLY A 130 -8.23 1.44 -8.60
CA GLY A 130 -9.41 1.87 -9.36
C GLY A 130 -9.55 1.25 -10.75
N SER A 131 -8.43 0.95 -11.43
CA SER A 131 -8.46 0.28 -12.74
C SER A 131 -9.10 -1.12 -12.66
N MET A 132 -8.82 -1.87 -11.59
CA MET A 132 -9.45 -3.18 -11.37
C MET A 132 -10.92 -3.04 -11.01
N SER A 133 -11.30 -2.02 -10.22
CA SER A 133 -12.71 -1.71 -9.97
C SER A 133 -13.48 -1.45 -11.27
N ASN A 134 -12.92 -0.63 -12.16
CA ASN A 134 -13.55 -0.32 -13.45
C ASN A 134 -13.68 -1.57 -14.33
N LEU A 135 -12.64 -2.40 -14.39
CA LEU A 135 -12.68 -3.65 -15.15
C LEU A 135 -13.78 -4.59 -14.64
N ILE A 136 -13.83 -4.83 -13.32
CA ILE A 136 -14.83 -5.72 -12.71
C ILE A 136 -16.24 -5.16 -12.92
N ALA A 137 -16.44 -3.84 -12.76
CA ALA A 137 -17.73 -3.20 -13.03
C ALA A 137 -18.19 -3.39 -14.48
N MET A 138 -17.29 -3.23 -15.46
CA MET A 138 -17.59 -3.46 -16.87
C MET A 138 -17.95 -4.92 -17.15
N LEU A 139 -17.24 -5.87 -16.54
CA LEU A 139 -17.55 -7.31 -16.67
C LEU A 139 -18.93 -7.64 -16.08
N MET A 140 -19.23 -7.14 -14.88
CA MET A 140 -20.54 -7.32 -14.25
C MET A 140 -21.67 -6.73 -15.09
N ALA A 141 -21.49 -5.53 -15.65
CA ALA A 141 -22.48 -4.89 -16.51
C ALA A 141 -22.70 -5.67 -17.81
N ARG A 142 -21.62 -6.13 -18.46
CA ARG A 142 -21.67 -6.97 -19.66
C ARG A 142 -22.43 -8.27 -19.38
N ASP A 143 -22.08 -8.96 -18.29
CA ASP A 143 -22.68 -10.24 -17.94
C ASP A 143 -24.16 -10.06 -17.60
N ARG A 144 -24.54 -8.96 -16.92
CA ARG A 144 -25.94 -8.63 -16.67
C ARG A 144 -26.73 -8.34 -17.94
N TYR A 145 -26.16 -7.62 -18.91
CA TYR A 145 -26.81 -7.35 -20.20
C TYR A 145 -27.05 -8.64 -20.99
N ASN A 146 -26.03 -9.51 -21.06
CA ASN A 146 -26.13 -10.79 -21.77
C ASN A 146 -27.10 -11.76 -21.08
N ALA A 147 -27.14 -11.79 -19.74
CA ALA A 147 -28.08 -12.65 -19.00
C ALA A 147 -29.55 -12.36 -19.34
N VAL A 148 -29.87 -11.10 -19.68
CA VAL A 148 -31.22 -10.68 -20.09
C VAL A 148 -31.51 -11.05 -21.56
N SER A 149 -30.49 -11.29 -22.39
CA SER A 149 -30.65 -11.62 -23.81
C SER A 149 -30.96 -13.11 -24.07
N TYR A 150 -30.86 -13.96 -23.05
CA TYR A 150 -31.15 -15.41 -23.12
C TYR A 150 -32.47 -15.80 -22.41
N THR A 151 -33.26 -14.81 -21.98
CA THR A 151 -34.62 -14.96 -21.41
C THR A 151 -35.59 -14.15 -22.24
#